data_AF-A0A1L6MZ15-F1
#
_entry.id   AF-A0A1L6MZ15-F1
#
_cell.length_a   1.000
_cell.length_b   1.000
_cell.length_c   1.000
_cell.angle_alpha   90.00
_cell.angle_beta   90.00
_cell.angle_gamma   90.00
#
_symmetry.space_group_name_H-M   'P 1'
#
loop_
_entity.id
_entity.type
_entity.pdbx_description
1 polymer ?
#
loop_
_entity_poly.entity_id
_entity_poly.type
_entity_poly.pdbx_seq_one_letter_code
_entity_poly.pdbx_strand_id
1 'polypeptide(L)' 'MQGIHPFWMSDVTVNDVDRVVERVMPYGGKVRKGPFDVMEFGRMAVIEDPTGAVLSLWQAKQHQDWM' A
#
# COMPACT_ATOMS: atom_id res chain seq x y z
N MET A 1 -3.46 -16.36 -10.48
CA MET A 1 -2.11 -16.28 -9.88
C MET A 1 -1.88 -17.58 -9.12
N GLN A 2 -1.21 -18.56 -9.71
CA GLN A 2 -0.89 -19.82 -9.02
C GLN A 2 0.38 -19.60 -8.18
N GLY A 3 0.39 -20.07 -6.92
CA GLY A 3 1.55 -19.98 -6.02
C GLY A 3 1.47 -18.93 -4.91
N ILE A 4 0.38 -18.18 -4.78
CA ILE A 4 0.14 -17.32 -3.62
C ILE A 4 -0.70 -18.10 -2.61
N HIS A 5 -0.15 -18.38 -1.43
CA HIS A 5 -0.91 -18.96 -0.32
C HIS A 5 -1.85 -17.92 0.27
N PRO A 6 -3.04 -18.29 0.80
CA PRO A 6 -3.90 -17.37 1.52
C PRO A 6 -3.18 -16.73 2.71
N PHE A 7 -3.34 -15.43 2.88
CA PHE A 7 -2.75 -14.68 3.99
C PHE A 7 -3.59 -13.44 4.32
N TRP A 8 -3.40 -12.90 5.51
CA TRP A 8 -3.93 -11.59 5.91
C TRP A 8 -2.95 -10.51 5.48
N MET A 9 -3.45 -9.48 4.78
CA MET A 9 -2.69 -8.27 4.47
C MET A 9 -3.08 -7.18 5.46
N SER A 10 -2.10 -6.46 6.01
CA SER A 10 -2.35 -5.26 6.79
C SER A 10 -2.30 -4.02 5.89
N ASP A 11 -3.31 -3.16 6.03
CA ASP A 11 -3.38 -1.86 5.39
C ASP A 11 -3.02 -0.74 6.38
N VAL A 12 -2.17 0.18 5.95
CA VAL A 12 -1.81 1.39 6.69
C VAL A 12 -2.36 2.60 5.95
N THR A 13 -3.20 3.38 6.62
CA THR A 13 -3.73 4.62 6.05
C THR A 13 -2.64 5.68 5.95
N VAL A 14 -2.55 6.32 4.79
CA VAL A 14 -1.62 7.42 4.51
C VAL A 14 -2.33 8.55 3.79
N ASN A 15 -1.84 9.77 3.98
CA ASN A 15 -2.40 10.96 3.33
C ASN A 15 -2.07 11.02 1.83
N ASP A 16 -0.92 10.45 1.44
CA ASP A 16 -0.40 10.50 0.07
C ASP A 16 0.42 9.23 -0.20
N VAL A 17 -0.15 8.31 -0.98
CA VAL A 17 0.51 7.03 -1.34
C VAL A 17 1.74 7.25 -2.21
N ASP A 18 1.68 8.18 -3.17
CA ASP A 18 2.78 8.42 -4.10
C ASP A 18 4.01 8.92 -3.35
N ARG A 19 3.80 9.91 -2.47
CA ARG A 19 4.86 10.47 -1.63
C ARG A 19 5.49 9.44 -0.69
N VAL A 20 4.69 8.52 -0.14
CA VAL A 20 5.24 7.45 0.71
C VAL A 20 6.06 6.48 -0.14
N VAL A 21 5.58 6.10 -1.32
CA VAL A 21 6.29 5.20 -2.24
C VAL A 21 7.64 5.79 -2.69
N GLU A 22 7.72 7.08 -2.97
CA GLU A 22 8.99 7.76 -3.32
C GLU A 22 10.06 7.60 -2.23
N ARG A 23 9.65 7.48 -0.97
CA ARG A 23 10.56 7.29 0.16
C ARG A 23 11.01 5.85 0.33
N VAL A 24 10.26 4.85 -0.15
CA VAL A 24 10.51 3.44 0.15
C VAL A 24 11.92 2.99 -0.27
N MET A 25 12.31 3.24 -1.52
CA MET A 25 13.62 2.80 -2.03
C MET A 25 14.81 3.51 -1.36
N PRO A 26 14.80 4.85 -1.15
CA PRO A 26 15.86 5.54 -0.40
C PRO A 26 16.13 4.98 1.00
N TYR A 27 15.12 4.39 1.66
CA TYR A 27 15.27 3.78 3.00
C TYR A 27 15.48 2.24 2.94
N GLY A 28 15.81 1.69 1.77
CA GLY A 28 16.14 0.27 1.59
C GLY A 28 14.94 -0.66 1.46
N GLY A 29 13.72 -0.12 1.40
CA GLY A 29 12.52 -0.90 1.12
C GLY A 29 12.33 -1.19 -0.37
N LYS A 30 11.31 -1.98 -0.69
CA LYS A 30 10.92 -2.32 -2.06
C LYS A 30 9.47 -1.95 -2.32
N VAL A 31 9.21 -1.45 -3.52
CA VAL A 31 7.84 -1.25 -4.01
C VAL A 31 7.43 -2.53 -4.72
N ARG A 32 6.65 -3.39 -4.06
CA ARG A 32 6.17 -4.68 -4.61
C ARG A 32 5.08 -4.46 -5.65
N LYS A 33 4.22 -3.46 -5.43
CA LYS A 33 3.25 -2.97 -6.40
C LYS A 33 3.18 -1.45 -6.29
N GLY A 34 3.43 -0.76 -7.40
CA GLY A 34 3.41 0.71 -7.45
C GLY A 34 2.03 1.29 -7.19
N PRO A 35 1.93 2.60 -6.92
CA PRO A 35 0.67 3.30 -6.69
C PRO A 35 -0.32 3.12 -7.83
N PHE A 36 -1.55 2.76 -7.50
CA PHE A 36 -2.66 2.69 -8.45
C PHE A 36 -3.98 3.08 -7.79
N ASP A 37 -4.91 3.55 -8.61
CA ASP A 37 -6.24 3.90 -8.16
C ASP A 37 -7.11 2.65 -8.01
N VAL A 38 -7.83 2.58 -6.90
CA VAL A 38 -8.85 1.57 -6.63
C VAL A 38 -10.20 2.20 -6.84
N MET A 39 -10.59 2.27 -8.12
CA MET A 39 -11.83 2.90 -8.57
C MET A 39 -12.00 4.29 -7.92
N GLU A 40 -13.18 4.60 -7.38
CA GLU A 40 -13.47 5.83 -6.63
C GLU A 40 -13.08 5.78 -5.14
N PHE A 41 -12.76 4.60 -4.60
CA PHE A 41 -12.57 4.39 -3.16
C PHE A 41 -11.27 5.00 -2.64
N GLY A 42 -10.19 4.88 -3.42
CA GLY A 42 -8.88 5.31 -2.94
C GLY A 42 -7.75 5.07 -3.91
N ARG A 43 -6.54 5.24 -3.38
CA ARG A 43 -5.27 4.94 -4.02
C ARG A 43 -4.49 4.01 -3.12
N MET A 44 -3.80 3.03 -3.70
CA MET A 44 -3.05 2.04 -2.93
C MET A 44 -1.71 1.68 -3.55
N ALA A 45 -0.79 1.18 -2.73
CA ALA A 45 0.47 0.57 -3.14
C ALA A 45 0.82 -0.57 -2.19
N VAL A 46 1.67 -1.50 -2.62
CA VAL A 46 2.20 -2.56 -1.75
C VAL A 46 3.70 -2.39 -1.63
N ILE A 47 4.18 -2.32 -0.40
CA ILE A 47 5.57 -2.10 -0.07
C ILE A 47 6.11 -3.23 0.79
N GLU A 48 7.43 -3.38 0.79
CA GLU A 48 8.18 -4.28 1.65
C GLU A 48 9.30 -3.51 2.35
N ASP A 49 9.45 -3.69 3.66
CA ASP A 49 10.55 -3.10 4.41
C ASP A 49 11.85 -3.94 4.30
N PRO A 50 13.00 -3.43 4.77
CA PRO A 50 14.27 -4.17 4.70
C PRO A 50 14.29 -5.51 5.44
N THR A 51 13.35 -5.74 6.37
CA THR A 51 13.20 -7.01 7.12
C THR A 51 12.33 -8.04 6.39
N GLY A 52 11.70 -7.63 5.28
CA GLY A 52 10.83 -8.48 4.47
C GLY A 52 9.35 -8.40 4.84
N ALA A 53 8.96 -7.51 5.76
CA ALA A 53 7.55 -7.33 6.11
C ALA A 53 6.81 -6.62 4.97
N VAL A 54 5.62 -7.12 4.62
CA VAL A 54 4.81 -6.61 3.51
C VAL A 54 3.58 -5.88 4.07
N LEU A 55 3.36 -4.65 3.59
CA LEU A 55 2.20 -3.83 3.94
C LEU A 55 1.57 -3.23 2.70
N SER A 56 0.25 -3.03 2.77
CA SER A 56 -0.49 -2.22 1.82
C SER A 56 -0.63 -0.80 2.37
N LEU A 57 -0.44 0.20 1.50
CA LEU A 57 -0.68 1.61 1.79
C LEU A 57 -2.04 1.98 1.23
N TRP A 58 -2.87 2.67 2.02
CA TRP A 58 -4.20 3.10 1.61
C TRP A 58 -4.40 4.60 1.79
N GLN A 59 -4.78 5.29 0.73
CA GLN A 59 -5.24 6.68 0.76
C GLN A 59 -6.68 6.73 0.28
N ALA A 60 -7.62 7.02 1.17
CA ALA A 60 -9.03 7.14 0.82
C ALA A 60 -9.28 8.40 -0.03
N LYS A 61 -10.09 8.29 -1.10
CA LYS A 61 -10.52 9.43 -1.92
C LYS A 61 -11.88 9.99 -1.49
N GLN A 62 -12.72 9.15 -0.90
CA GLN A 62 -13.95 9.55 -0.21
C GLN A 62 -14.01 8.82 1.13
N HIS A 63 -14.15 9.59 2.20
CA HIS A 63 -14.50 9.07 3.50
C HIS A 63 -15.92 8.51 3.40
N GLN A 64 -16.11 7.20 3.54
CA GLN A 64 -17.44 6.69 3.85
C GLN A 64 -17.66 6.96 5.34
N ASP A 65 -18.75 7.67 5.66
CA ASP A 65 -19.15 8.13 6.99
C ASP A 65 -19.56 6.96 7.92
N TRP A 66 -18.66 6.00 8.18
CA TRP A 66 -18.90 4.89 9.10
C TRP A 66 -18.03 4.91 10.37
N MET A 67 -17.52 6.09 10.73
CA MET A 67 -17.16 6.45 12.11
C MET A 67 -17.98 7.66 12.55
#